data_AF-A0AAU3IRA8-F1
#
_entry.id   AF-A0AAU3IRA8-F1
#
_cell.length_a   1.000
_cell.length_b   1.000
_cell.length_c   1.000
_cell.angle_alpha   90.00
_cell.angle_beta   90.00
_cell.angle_gamma   90.00
#
_symmetry.space_group_name_H-M   'P 1'
#
loop_
_entity.id
_entity.type
_entity.pdbx_description
1 polymer ?
#
loop_
_entity_poly.entity_id
_entity_poly.type
_entity_poly.pdbx_seq_one_letter_code
_entity_poly.pdbx_strand_id
1 'polypeptide(L)'
;MTAPEIAECRADMAAAATAARDILDALGAVPPMFGDHTWQGTAADLWAAGWHARKAQLSTLLDAVLSEQPHLVARAEEAERRTAAS
;
A
#
# COMPACT_ATOMS: atom_id res chain seq x y z
N MET A 1 -12.13 19.01 20.70
CA MET A 1 -12.26 18.49 19.33
C MET A 1 -12.62 17.02 19.46
N THR A 2 -13.82 16.64 19.03
CA THR A 2 -14.63 15.63 19.78
C THR A 2 -15.23 14.57 18.87
N ALA A 3 -14.50 13.48 18.55
CA ALA A 3 -14.92 12.30 17.77
C ALA A 3 -14.94 12.32 16.21
N PRO A 4 -15.26 13.40 15.46
CA PRO A 4 -15.30 13.31 13.99
C PRO A 4 -13.89 13.21 13.40
N GLU A 5 -12.87 13.79 14.03
CA GLU A 5 -11.49 13.78 13.54
C GLU A 5 -10.85 12.39 13.59
N ILE A 6 -11.17 11.57 14.60
CA ILE A 6 -10.72 10.17 14.64
C ILE A 6 -11.46 9.32 13.62
N ALA A 7 -12.76 9.55 13.44
CA ALA A 7 -13.53 8.87 12.42
C ALA A 7 -13.00 9.20 11.00
N GLU A 8 -12.66 10.46 10.75
CA GLU A 8 -12.02 10.93 9.51
C GLU A 8 -10.64 10.31 9.33
N CYS A 9 -9.78 10.32 10.36
CA CYS A 9 -8.48 9.67 10.33
C CYS A 9 -8.58 8.17 9.99
N ARG A 10 -9.53 7.45 10.59
CA ARG A 10 -9.77 6.03 10.28
C ARG A 10 -10.25 5.84 8.84
N ALA A 11 -11.12 6.72 8.34
CA ALA A 11 -11.61 6.65 6.96
C ALA A 11 -10.48 6.92 5.96
N ASP A 12 -9.64 7.92 6.21
CA ASP A 12 -8.48 8.26 5.37
C ASP A 12 -7.46 7.12 5.34
N MET A 13 -7.15 6.52 6.50
CA MET A 13 -6.26 5.35 6.56
C MET A 13 -6.87 4.17 5.79
N ALA A 14 -8.17 3.88 5.96
CA ALA A 14 -8.82 2.81 5.20
C ALA A 14 -8.80 3.06 3.68
N ALA A 15 -8.97 4.30 3.24
CA ALA A 15 -8.86 4.68 1.83
C ALA A 15 -7.43 4.47 1.31
N ALA A 16 -6.42 4.89 2.07
CA ALA A 16 -5.02 4.66 1.73
C ALA A 16 -4.67 3.17 1.66
N ALA A 17 -5.23 2.33 2.56
CA ALA A 17 -5.01 0.88 2.53
C ALA A 17 -5.65 0.24 1.30
N THR A 18 -6.84 0.70 0.93
CA THR A 18 -7.53 0.22 -0.28
C THR A 18 -6.71 0.54 -1.52
N ALA A 19 -6.29 1.80 -1.66
CA ALA A 19 -5.45 2.22 -2.78
C ALA A 19 -4.12 1.44 -2.85
N ALA A 20 -3.47 1.20 -1.71
CA ALA A 20 -2.22 0.42 -1.68
C ALA A 20 -2.42 -1.02 -2.15
N ARG A 21 -3.53 -1.67 -1.74
CA ARG A 21 -3.88 -3.04 -2.18
C ARG A 21 -4.22 -3.08 -3.66
N ASP A 22 -5.01 -2.12 -4.15
CA ASP A 22 -5.35 -2.02 -5.57
C ASP A 22 -4.10 -1.90 -6.45
N ILE A 23 -3.10 -1.11 -6.00
CA ILE A 23 -1.82 -1.00 -6.70
C ILE A 23 -1.06 -2.34 -6.66
N LEU A 24 -0.97 -3.00 -5.50
CA LEU A 24 -0.30 -4.31 -5.38
C LEU A 24 -0.92 -5.36 -6.30
N ASP A 25 -2.25 -5.39 -6.38
CA ASP A 25 -3.00 -6.30 -7.25
C ASP A 25 -2.74 -5.98 -8.73
N ALA A 26 -2.74 -4.70 -9.10
CA ALA A 26 -2.40 -4.26 -10.46
C ALA A 26 -0.96 -4.66 -10.85
N LEU A 27 0.01 -4.52 -9.95
CA LEU A 27 1.38 -5.03 -10.14
C LEU A 27 1.43 -6.57 -10.19
N GLY A 28 0.47 -7.26 -9.61
CA GLY A 28 0.27 -8.71 -9.75
C GLY A 28 -0.08 -9.11 -11.18
N ALA A 29 -0.93 -8.31 -11.83
CA ALA A 29 -1.54 -8.64 -13.12
C ALA A 29 -0.63 -8.37 -14.34
N VAL A 30 0.44 -7.58 -14.20
CA VAL A 30 1.29 -7.17 -15.33
C VAL A 30 2.01 -8.35 -16.03
N PRO A 31 2.72 -9.27 -15.35
CA PRO A 31 3.43 -10.36 -16.03
C PRO A 31 2.51 -11.27 -16.87
N PRO A 32 1.34 -11.71 -16.38
CA PRO A 32 0.39 -12.48 -17.19
C PRO A 32 -0.06 -11.80 -18.50
N MET A 33 -0.04 -10.46 -18.58
CA MET A 33 -0.47 -9.74 -19.79
C MET A 33 0.47 -9.92 -20.99
N PHE A 34 1.73 -10.29 -20.77
CA PHE A 34 2.70 -10.47 -21.86
C PHE A 34 2.66 -11.86 -22.50
N GLY A 35 1.95 -12.81 -21.86
CA GLY A 35 1.81 -14.20 -22.29
C GLY A 35 3.12 -15.00 -22.17
N ASP A 36 3.01 -16.26 -21.74
CA ASP A 36 4.18 -17.14 -21.50
C ASP A 36 4.93 -17.54 -22.77
N HIS A 37 4.37 -17.25 -23.95
CA HIS A 37 4.86 -17.76 -25.24
C HIS A 37 5.10 -16.69 -26.29
N THR A 38 4.60 -15.46 -26.10
CA THR A 38 4.65 -14.40 -27.10
C THR A 38 5.83 -13.44 -26.92
N TRP A 39 6.33 -13.29 -25.70
CA TRP A 39 7.50 -12.46 -25.42
C TRP A 39 8.63 -13.29 -24.80
N GLN A 40 9.66 -13.58 -25.59
CA GLN A 40 10.76 -14.46 -25.21
C GLN A 40 12.13 -13.89 -25.63
N GLY A 41 13.19 -14.49 -25.08
CA GLY A 41 14.58 -14.16 -25.39
C GLY A 41 15.18 -13.11 -24.45
N THR A 42 16.45 -12.79 -24.64
CA THR A 42 17.24 -11.96 -23.70
C THR A 42 16.61 -10.60 -23.38
N ALA A 43 15.91 -9.98 -24.34
CA ALA A 43 15.20 -8.73 -24.10
C ALA A 43 14.02 -8.90 -23.12
N ALA A 44 13.29 -10.02 -23.20
CA ALA A 44 12.21 -10.36 -22.28
C ALA A 44 12.78 -10.64 -20.87
N ASP A 45 13.88 -11.38 -20.78
CA ASP A 45 14.53 -11.70 -19.50
C ASP A 45 15.01 -10.44 -18.77
N LEU A 46 15.67 -9.52 -19.51
CA LEU A 46 16.15 -8.25 -18.96
C LEU A 46 15.00 -7.36 -18.48
N TRP A 47 13.91 -7.32 -19.24
CA TRP A 47 12.71 -6.60 -18.81
C TRP A 47 12.11 -7.24 -17.56
N ALA A 48 11.96 -8.57 -17.52
CA ALA A 48 11.37 -9.28 -16.39
C ALA A 48 12.18 -9.08 -15.11
N ALA A 49 13.51 -9.18 -15.19
CA ALA A 49 14.40 -8.87 -14.08
C ALA A 49 14.22 -7.42 -13.58
N GLY A 50 14.18 -6.45 -14.50
CA GLY A 50 13.94 -5.05 -14.18
C GLY A 50 12.55 -4.78 -13.60
N TRP A 51 11.53 -5.50 -14.07
CA TRP A 51 10.16 -5.46 -13.57
C TRP A 51 10.11 -5.99 -12.13
N HIS A 52 10.64 -7.19 -11.89
CA HIS A 52 10.65 -7.81 -10.56
C HIS A 52 11.38 -6.95 -9.53
N ALA A 53 12.53 -6.36 -9.89
CA ALA A 53 13.27 -5.47 -8.99
C ALA A 53 12.44 -4.24 -8.57
N ARG A 54 11.78 -3.58 -9.53
CA ARG A 54 10.94 -2.39 -9.25
C ARG A 54 9.68 -2.75 -8.51
N LYS A 55 9.02 -3.85 -8.89
CA LYS A 55 7.86 -4.39 -8.19
C LYS A 55 8.19 -4.68 -6.73
N ALA A 56 9.32 -5.33 -6.45
CA ALA A 56 9.74 -5.62 -5.09
C ALA A 56 9.94 -4.34 -4.27
N GLN A 57 10.65 -3.34 -4.81
CA GLN A 57 10.84 -2.05 -4.13
C GLN A 57 9.51 -1.34 -3.83
N LEU A 58 8.62 -1.28 -4.82
CA LEU A 58 7.31 -0.64 -4.66
C LEU A 58 6.42 -1.41 -3.68
N SER A 59 6.44 -2.74 -3.72
CA SER A 59 5.66 -3.58 -2.80
C SER A 59 6.08 -3.34 -1.36
N THR A 60 7.39 -3.27 -1.08
CA THR A 60 7.90 -2.94 0.26
C THR A 60 7.39 -1.60 0.77
N LEU A 61 7.32 -0.57 -0.08
CA LEU A 61 6.81 0.74 0.30
C LEU A 61 5.30 0.71 0.60
N LEU A 62 4.53 -0.01 -0.23
CA LEU A 62 3.09 -0.16 -0.05
C LEU A 62 2.76 -1.00 1.20
N ASP A 63 3.52 -2.06 1.46
CA ASP A 63 3.39 -2.87 2.67
C ASP A 63 3.71 -2.05 3.93
N ALA A 64 4.70 -1.15 3.85
CA ALA A 64 5.00 -0.23 4.95
C ALA A 64 3.79 0.66 5.28
N VAL A 65 3.11 1.22 4.26
CA VAL A 65 1.87 2.00 4.45
C VAL A 65 0.81 1.15 5.16
N LEU A 66 0.62 -0.10 4.75
CA LEU A 66 -0.35 -1.00 5.37
C LEU A 66 0.01 -1.33 6.82
N SER A 67 1.29 -1.51 7.13
CA SER A 67 1.77 -1.83 8.48
C SER A 67 1.72 -0.63 9.44
N GLU A 68 1.88 0.59 8.94
CA GLU A 68 1.95 1.80 9.77
C GLU A 68 0.56 2.31 10.20
N GLN A 69 -0.48 2.00 9.42
CA GLN A 69 -1.84 2.48 9.68
C GLN A 69 -2.37 2.23 11.10
N PRO A 70 -2.28 1.01 11.67
CA PRO A 70 -2.75 0.76 13.03
C PRO A 70 -2.05 1.64 14.06
N HIS A 71 -0.76 1.92 13.85
CA HIS A 71 0.02 2.78 14.74
C HIS A 71 -0.42 4.25 14.67
N LEU A 72 -0.72 4.76 13.47
CA LEU A 72 -1.23 6.12 13.29
C LEU A 72 -2.61 6.30 13.92
N VAL A 73 -3.52 5.34 13.71
CA VAL A 73 -4.85 5.36 14.34
C VAL A 73 -4.73 5.31 15.86
N ALA A 74 -3.91 4.41 16.41
CA ALA A 74 -3.70 4.30 17.85
C ALA A 74 -3.12 5.60 18.47
N ARG A 75 -2.22 6.29 17.74
CA ARG A 75 -1.67 7.58 18.17
C ARG A 75 -2.74 8.68 18.18
N ALA A 76 -3.63 8.71 17.18
CA ALA A 76 -4.74 9.66 17.14
C ALA A 76 -5.71 9.42 18.30
N GLU A 77 -6.05 8.16 18.58
CA GLU A 77 -6.91 7.77 19.71
C GLU A 77 -6.31 8.15 21.07
N GLU A 78 -5.01 7.95 21.25
CA GLU A 78 -4.34 8.35 22.48
C GLU A 78 -4.31 9.87 22.66
N ALA A 79 -4.10 10.63 21.58
CA ALA A 79 -4.15 12.09 21.63
C ALA A 79 -5.55 12.58 22.05
N GLU A 80 -6.62 12.02 21.48
CA GLU A 80 -7.99 12.38 21.87
C GLU A 80 -8.28 12.05 23.33
N ARG A 81 -7.87 10.86 23.81
CA ARG A 81 -8.02 10.48 25.24
C ARG A 81 -7.37 11.49 26.17
N ARG A 82 -6.16 11.97 25.84
CA ARG A 82 -5.44 12.98 26.64
C ARG A 82 -6.14 14.33 26.64
N THR A 83 -6.64 14.77 25.48
CA THR A 83 -7.40 16.02 25.37
C THR A 83 -8.72 15.94 26.14
N ALA A 84 -9.40 14.79 26.14
CA ALA A 84 -10.66 14.61 26.89
C ALA A 84 -10.46 14.52 28.42
N ALA A 85 -9.26 14.15 28.89
CA ALA A 85 -8.93 14.04 30.30
C ALA A 85 -8.36 15.33 30.92
N SER A 86 -8.12 16.37 30.09
CA SER A 86 -7.62 17.69 30.51
C SER A 86 -8.77 18.69 30.61
#